data_AF-A0A258V5N9-F1
#
_entry.id   AF-A0A258V5N9-F1
#
_cell.length_a   1.000
_cell.length_b   1.000
_cell.length_c   1.000
_cell.angle_alpha   90.00
_cell.angle_beta   90.00
_cell.angle_gamma   90.00
#
_symmetry.space_group_name_H-M   'P 1'
#
loop_
_entity.id
_entity.type
_entity.pdbx_description
1 polymer ?
#
loop_
_entity_poly.entity_id
_entity_poly.type
_entity_poly.pdbx_seq_one_letter_code
_entity_poly.pdbx_strand_id
1 'polypeptide(L)'
;MFMWMGWSSGVFANSNESLTDMNLEDLLTQEVKTASKLAKQISESSSAVSIVTLEDLLTQEVKTASKLAKQISESSSAVSIVTANDIQSYGYRTLAEVINSMRGLNTVSDHVYTYMSGRDFGRPGDYPGRVMLLIDGHQANDNLYNSSYLGQDGLLDTELIERVEYVSGPGSVMYGNGAFYGIINVITKKGSHIDGAQVALEAFSQDGYKSRLTYGNTLENGADILVSASTYRSRGEDYYFSAFDNPATNFGVANNLDAEDNHRLFLKFNYAQWTLESAYVDRTKDDPAAGYDADFNAKPNHLRDTNAYVNLSHEAQLSDALNNVSKIYYGHYGYEARNVFSGELYKEDNIGRWWGAESKFVYTGFDRHQLMYGFEYRNDYQQDFYLPDDNIENSIYMASAYLQDEYRWDPQWAINLGARVDYGGNNAKNMSPRLALIYSPNEQTDIKASYSTAFRRPNAYEKYYGDGITQLPNPDVNKERIAATELVVEHRPNITSKWLSSLYY
;
A
#
# COMPACT_ATOMS: atom_id res chain seq x y z
N MET A 1 -45.11 14.07 -20.02
CA MET A 1 -45.82 14.97 -20.94
C MET A 1 -44.77 15.57 -21.89
N PHE A 2 -44.80 15.11 -23.15
CA PHE A 2 -44.16 15.60 -24.38
C PHE A 2 -42.64 15.86 -24.51
N MET A 3 -42.05 15.08 -25.41
CA MET A 3 -40.88 15.31 -26.30
C MET A 3 -40.88 16.69 -26.98
N TRP A 4 -39.69 17.21 -27.30
CA TRP A 4 -39.33 17.56 -28.70
C TRP A 4 -37.82 17.79 -28.92
N MET A 5 -37.36 17.30 -30.08
CA MET A 5 -36.04 17.48 -30.71
C MET A 5 -35.98 18.81 -31.48
N GLY A 6 -34.77 19.29 -31.77
CA GLY A 6 -34.51 20.28 -32.82
C GLY A 6 -33.19 19.98 -33.53
N TRP A 7 -33.27 19.65 -34.82
CA TRP A 7 -32.15 19.64 -35.77
C TRP A 7 -32.10 20.98 -36.51
N SER A 8 -30.90 21.41 -36.92
CA SER A 8 -30.72 22.40 -37.99
C SER A 8 -29.59 21.97 -38.95
N SER A 9 -29.77 22.36 -40.20
CA SER A 9 -29.31 21.78 -41.45
C SER A 9 -28.18 22.54 -42.18
N GLY A 10 -27.46 21.83 -43.07
CA GLY A 10 -26.92 22.34 -44.35
C GLY A 10 -25.39 22.27 -44.54
N VAL A 11 -24.78 22.06 -45.72
CA VAL A 11 -25.15 21.73 -47.12
C VAL A 11 -23.88 21.21 -47.86
N PHE A 12 -24.08 20.25 -48.76
CA PHE A 12 -23.32 19.62 -49.87
C PHE A 12 -22.00 20.17 -50.47
N ALA A 13 -21.17 19.22 -50.95
CA ALA A 13 -20.51 19.27 -52.28
C ALA A 13 -20.29 17.85 -52.89
N ASN A 14 -20.50 17.74 -54.20
CA ASN A 14 -20.61 16.56 -55.07
C ASN A 14 -19.28 15.93 -55.53
N SER A 15 -19.29 14.63 -55.82
CA SER A 15 -18.70 14.05 -57.05
C SER A 15 -19.39 12.73 -57.44
N ASN A 16 -19.99 12.70 -58.64
CA ASN A 16 -20.63 11.57 -59.29
C ASN A 16 -19.61 10.57 -59.85
N GLU A 17 -19.76 9.28 -59.55
CA GLU A 17 -19.45 8.18 -60.47
C GLU A 17 -20.62 7.18 -60.48
N SER A 18 -21.00 6.76 -61.68
CA SER A 18 -22.13 5.88 -61.97
C SER A 18 -21.78 4.41 -61.76
N LEU A 19 -22.58 3.70 -60.96
CA LEU A 19 -22.66 2.24 -60.98
C LEU A 19 -24.13 1.84 -61.25
N THR A 20 -24.39 1.44 -62.49
CA THR A 20 -25.65 0.83 -62.93
C THR A 20 -25.68 -0.66 -62.59
N ASP A 21 -26.82 -1.07 -62.02
CA ASP A 21 -27.41 -2.41 -61.91
C ASP A 21 -26.56 -3.55 -61.33
N MET A 22 -26.51 -3.62 -59.99
CA MET A 22 -26.37 -4.90 -59.27
C MET A 22 -27.68 -5.21 -58.55
N ASN A 23 -28.20 -6.42 -58.74
CA ASN A 23 -29.42 -6.87 -58.08
C ASN A 23 -29.16 -7.05 -56.57
N LEU A 24 -30.18 -6.78 -55.74
CA LEU A 24 -30.06 -6.77 -54.27
C LEU A 24 -29.57 -8.12 -53.71
N GLU A 25 -29.92 -9.23 -54.38
CA GLU A 25 -29.44 -10.57 -54.03
C GLU A 25 -27.94 -10.75 -54.29
N ASP A 26 -27.38 -10.16 -55.36
CA ASP A 26 -25.95 -10.25 -55.66
C ASP A 26 -25.12 -9.43 -54.67
N LEU A 27 -25.63 -8.25 -54.26
CA LEU A 27 -25.04 -7.42 -53.21
C LEU A 27 -25.01 -8.16 -51.85
N LEU A 28 -26.13 -8.75 -51.45
CA LEU A 28 -26.22 -9.54 -50.21
C LEU A 28 -25.32 -10.78 -50.25
N THR A 29 -25.23 -11.46 -51.41
CA THR A 29 -24.37 -12.64 -51.56
C THR A 29 -22.89 -12.27 -51.53
N GLN A 30 -22.52 -11.10 -52.06
CA GLN A 30 -21.16 -10.57 -52.05
C GLN A 30 -20.76 -10.07 -50.64
N GLU A 31 -21.66 -9.43 -49.91
CA GLU A 31 -21.44 -9.06 -48.50
C GLU A 31 -21.29 -10.29 -47.59
N VAL A 32 -22.14 -11.31 -47.74
CA VAL A 32 -22.04 -12.56 -46.95
C VAL A 32 -20.75 -13.33 -47.28
N LYS A 33 -20.33 -13.36 -48.56
CA LYS A 33 -19.03 -13.95 -48.92
C LYS A 33 -17.86 -13.16 -48.38
N THR A 34 -17.95 -11.83 -48.34
CA THR A 34 -16.89 -10.95 -47.80
C THR A 34 -16.81 -11.08 -46.27
N ALA A 35 -17.95 -11.12 -45.59
CA ALA A 35 -18.05 -11.38 -44.15
C ALA A 35 -17.56 -12.78 -43.76
N SER A 36 -17.86 -13.80 -44.57
CA SER A 36 -17.36 -15.17 -44.38
C SER A 36 -15.85 -15.25 -44.61
N LYS A 37 -15.31 -14.51 -45.59
CA LYS A 37 -13.88 -14.42 -45.85
C LYS A 37 -13.16 -13.68 -44.72
N LEU A 38 -13.73 -12.58 -44.20
CA LEU A 38 -13.24 -11.88 -43.02
C LEU A 38 -13.30 -12.76 -41.77
N ALA A 39 -14.41 -13.46 -41.52
CA ALA A 39 -14.55 -14.37 -40.38
C ALA A 39 -13.56 -15.54 -40.45
N LYS A 40 -13.25 -16.03 -41.65
CA LYS A 40 -12.23 -17.06 -41.85
C LYS A 40 -10.81 -16.51 -41.68
N GLN A 41 -10.57 -15.26 -42.09
CA GLN A 41 -9.29 -14.56 -41.89
C GLN A 41 -9.05 -14.17 -40.42
N ILE A 42 -10.13 -13.91 -39.66
CA ILE A 42 -10.11 -13.70 -38.20
C ILE A 42 -9.93 -15.02 -37.43
N SER A 43 -10.48 -16.13 -37.94
CA SER A 43 -10.31 -17.46 -37.35
C SER A 43 -8.93 -18.08 -37.59
N GLU A 44 -8.21 -17.67 -38.64
CA GLU A 44 -6.90 -18.22 -39.01
C GLU A 44 -5.71 -17.39 -38.47
N SER A 45 -5.94 -16.24 -37.81
CA SER A 45 -4.89 -15.43 -37.15
C SER A 45 -4.80 -15.62 -35.63
N SER A 46 -5.32 -16.72 -35.10
CA SER A 46 -5.30 -17.07 -33.67
C SER A 46 -3.94 -17.64 -33.25
N SER A 47 -2.92 -16.79 -33.15
CA SER A 47 -1.77 -17.02 -32.27
C SER A 47 -1.15 -15.71 -31.83
N ALA A 48 -1.34 -15.41 -30.53
CA ALA A 48 -0.70 -14.38 -29.72
C ALA A 48 -1.00 -12.90 -30.05
N VAL A 49 -0.93 -12.09 -28.98
CA VAL A 49 -1.17 -10.64 -28.87
C VAL A 49 -2.65 -10.24 -28.66
N SER A 50 -3.02 -10.11 -27.39
CA SER A 50 -4.21 -9.40 -26.93
C SER A 50 -4.03 -7.89 -27.12
N ILE A 51 -4.63 -7.32 -28.17
CA ILE A 51 -4.80 -5.87 -28.34
C ILE A 51 -6.22 -5.50 -27.91
N VAL A 52 -6.31 -4.60 -26.94
CA VAL A 52 -7.51 -4.07 -26.29
C VAL A 52 -7.97 -2.85 -27.12
N THR A 53 -9.19 -2.85 -27.68
CA THR A 53 -9.75 -1.79 -28.54
C THR A 53 -10.69 -0.83 -27.82
N LEU A 54 -10.89 0.34 -28.43
CA LEU A 54 -11.46 1.59 -27.90
C LEU A 54 -12.93 1.54 -27.44
N GLU A 55 -13.66 0.43 -27.60
CA GLU A 55 -14.95 0.20 -26.92
C GLU A 55 -14.80 -0.03 -25.39
N ASP A 56 -13.56 -0.11 -24.90
CA ASP A 56 -13.25 -0.37 -23.49
C ASP A 56 -13.41 0.82 -22.53
N LEU A 57 -13.70 2.02 -23.05
CA LEU A 57 -13.87 3.23 -22.24
C LEU A 57 -15.21 3.32 -21.49
N LEU A 58 -16.17 2.44 -21.79
CA LEU A 58 -17.39 2.24 -20.97
C LEU A 58 -17.29 1.02 -20.02
N THR A 59 -16.14 0.33 -20.01
CA THR A 59 -15.91 -0.90 -19.22
C THR A 59 -14.88 -0.73 -18.08
N GLN A 60 -14.52 0.50 -17.73
CA GLN A 60 -13.41 0.78 -16.82
C GLN A 60 -13.59 0.18 -15.41
N GLU A 61 -14.80 0.20 -14.84
CA GLU A 61 -15.09 -0.49 -13.57
C GLU A 61 -15.05 -2.02 -13.70
N VAL A 62 -15.64 -2.58 -14.76
CA VAL A 62 -15.71 -4.04 -14.98
C VAL A 62 -14.33 -4.63 -15.31
N LYS A 63 -13.48 -3.90 -16.04
CA LYS A 63 -12.09 -4.31 -16.35
C LYS A 63 -11.16 -4.20 -15.17
N THR A 64 -11.33 -3.17 -14.33
CA THR A 64 -10.56 -3.04 -13.09
C THR A 64 -10.93 -4.19 -12.16
N ALA A 65 -12.22 -4.48 -11.99
CA ALA A 65 -12.70 -5.64 -11.25
C ALA A 65 -12.19 -6.97 -11.83
N SER A 66 -12.14 -7.14 -13.16
CA SER A 66 -11.66 -8.38 -13.79
C SER A 66 -10.14 -8.57 -13.69
N LYS A 67 -9.35 -7.52 -13.86
CA LYS A 67 -7.88 -7.55 -13.67
C LYS A 67 -7.52 -7.79 -12.21
N LEU A 68 -8.24 -7.13 -11.30
CA LEU A 68 -8.11 -7.30 -9.86
C LEU A 68 -8.52 -8.72 -9.44
N ALA A 69 -9.63 -9.24 -9.97
CA ALA A 69 -10.05 -10.62 -9.74
C ALA A 69 -9.00 -11.63 -10.20
N LYS A 70 -8.36 -11.39 -11.36
CA LYS A 70 -7.25 -12.22 -11.86
C LYS A 70 -6.00 -12.14 -10.97
N GLN A 71 -5.59 -10.94 -10.56
CA GLN A 71 -4.46 -10.73 -9.64
C GLN A 71 -4.72 -11.43 -8.29
N ILE A 72 -5.95 -11.41 -7.79
CA ILE A 72 -6.34 -12.11 -6.56
C ILE A 72 -6.40 -13.64 -6.77
N SER A 73 -6.92 -14.12 -7.90
CA SER A 73 -7.00 -15.56 -8.19
C SER A 73 -5.61 -16.19 -8.29
N GLU A 74 -4.67 -15.49 -8.92
CA GLU A 74 -3.30 -15.97 -9.12
C GLU A 74 -2.42 -15.82 -7.86
N SER A 75 -2.81 -14.98 -6.89
CA SER A 75 -2.08 -14.88 -5.62
C SER A 75 -2.08 -16.20 -4.86
N SER A 76 -0.92 -16.68 -4.42
CA SER A 76 -0.81 -17.90 -3.61
C SER A 76 -1.17 -17.71 -2.13
N SER A 77 -1.60 -16.50 -1.73
CA SER A 77 -2.09 -16.13 -0.40
C SER A 77 -3.52 -15.59 -0.46
N ALA A 78 -4.23 -15.58 0.67
CA ALA A 78 -5.52 -14.90 0.77
C ALA A 78 -5.34 -13.37 0.66
N VAL A 79 -6.16 -12.74 -0.20
CA VAL A 79 -6.13 -11.29 -0.46
C VAL A 79 -7.48 -10.66 -0.14
N SER A 80 -7.45 -9.63 0.69
CA SER A 80 -8.58 -8.73 0.98
C SER A 80 -8.33 -7.37 0.34
N ILE A 81 -9.38 -6.72 -0.18
CA ILE A 81 -9.26 -5.42 -0.84
C ILE A 81 -10.37 -4.51 -0.35
N VAL A 82 -10.03 -3.26 -0.10
CA VAL A 82 -10.97 -2.16 0.14
C VAL A 82 -10.74 -1.11 -0.95
N THR A 83 -11.76 -0.80 -1.74
CA THR A 83 -11.67 0.10 -2.90
C THR A 83 -11.92 1.56 -2.52
N ALA A 84 -11.60 2.50 -3.41
CA ALA A 84 -11.95 3.91 -3.25
C ALA A 84 -13.46 4.14 -3.02
N ASN A 85 -14.30 3.36 -3.70
CA ASN A 85 -15.75 3.42 -3.52
C ASN A 85 -16.17 2.94 -2.12
N ASP A 86 -15.53 1.90 -1.59
CA ASP A 86 -15.76 1.46 -0.21
C ASP A 86 -15.33 2.54 0.78
N ILE A 87 -14.11 3.09 0.61
CA ILE A 87 -13.56 4.16 1.45
C ILE A 87 -14.51 5.36 1.50
N GLN A 88 -15.02 5.78 0.36
CA GLN A 88 -15.98 6.88 0.26
C GLN A 88 -17.33 6.53 0.89
N SER A 89 -17.88 5.34 0.59
CA SER A 89 -19.23 4.94 1.01
C SER A 89 -19.33 4.73 2.53
N TYR A 90 -18.31 4.14 3.14
CA TYR A 90 -18.24 3.97 4.59
C TYR A 90 -17.70 5.19 5.33
N GLY A 91 -17.11 6.14 4.59
CA GLY A 91 -16.58 7.37 5.15
C GLY A 91 -15.31 7.17 5.97
N TYR A 92 -14.40 6.30 5.53
CA TYR A 92 -13.11 6.13 6.21
C TYR A 92 -12.22 7.38 6.06
N ARG A 93 -11.72 7.90 7.17
CA ARG A 93 -10.93 9.14 7.26
C ARG A 93 -9.44 8.93 7.52
N THR A 94 -9.08 7.73 7.97
CA THR A 94 -7.69 7.33 8.21
C THR A 94 -7.42 5.95 7.61
N LEU A 95 -6.15 5.64 7.35
CA LEU A 95 -5.77 4.30 6.91
C LEU A 95 -6.06 3.26 8.00
N ALA A 96 -5.97 3.64 9.27
CA ALA A 96 -6.36 2.79 10.41
C ALA A 96 -7.83 2.32 10.33
N GLU A 97 -8.76 3.21 9.97
CA GLU A 97 -10.17 2.84 9.80
C GLU A 97 -10.37 1.87 8.62
N VAL A 98 -9.67 2.10 7.51
CA VAL A 98 -9.68 1.18 6.36
C VAL A 98 -9.16 -0.20 6.79
N ILE A 99 -8.05 -0.24 7.54
CA ILE A 99 -7.44 -1.47 8.04
C ILE A 99 -8.37 -2.21 9.01
N ASN A 100 -9.06 -1.51 9.90
CA ASN A 100 -10.04 -2.10 10.81
C ASN A 100 -11.21 -2.77 10.09
N SER A 101 -11.52 -2.36 8.86
CA SER A 101 -12.55 -3.02 8.05
C SER A 101 -12.07 -4.32 7.40
N MET A 102 -10.75 -4.56 7.36
CA MET A 102 -10.15 -5.72 6.73
C MET A 102 -10.10 -6.93 7.67
N ARG A 103 -10.39 -8.11 7.13
CA ARG A 103 -10.45 -9.36 7.91
C ARG A 103 -9.08 -9.76 8.45
N GLY A 104 -9.04 -10.12 9.72
CA GLY A 104 -7.83 -10.61 10.40
C GLY A 104 -6.85 -9.50 10.79
N LEU A 105 -7.25 -8.24 10.62
CA LEU A 105 -6.54 -7.07 11.09
C LEU A 105 -7.40 -6.34 12.12
N ASN A 106 -6.74 -5.67 13.05
CA ASN A 106 -7.37 -4.73 13.96
C ASN A 106 -6.33 -3.67 14.33
N THR A 107 -6.81 -2.54 14.81
CA THR A 107 -5.94 -1.48 15.34
C THR A 107 -6.20 -1.26 16.82
N VAL A 108 -5.18 -0.83 17.53
CA VAL A 108 -5.26 -0.39 18.92
C VAL A 108 -4.60 0.98 19.00
N SER A 109 -5.19 1.91 19.73
CA SER A 109 -4.60 3.22 19.96
C SER A 109 -4.27 3.40 21.43
N ASP A 110 -3.18 4.11 21.70
CA ASP A 110 -2.81 4.62 23.01
C ASP A 110 -3.11 6.12 23.17
N HIS A 111 -3.97 6.66 22.29
CA HIS A 111 -4.30 8.09 22.15
C HIS A 111 -3.19 8.98 21.57
N VAL A 112 -2.01 8.42 21.29
CA VAL A 112 -0.89 9.13 20.66
C VAL A 112 -0.66 8.60 19.25
N TYR A 113 -0.58 7.28 19.10
CA TYR A 113 -0.44 6.57 17.85
C TYR A 113 -1.56 5.54 17.68
N THR A 114 -1.69 5.05 16.44
CA THR A 114 -2.55 3.90 16.12
C THR A 114 -1.68 2.75 15.65
N TYR A 115 -1.66 1.69 16.44
CA TYR A 115 -0.92 0.46 16.18
C TYR A 115 -1.80 -0.53 15.42
N MET A 116 -1.21 -1.23 14.46
CA MET A 116 -1.86 -2.35 13.80
C MET A 116 -1.42 -3.67 14.41
N SER A 117 -2.38 -4.56 14.59
CA SER A 117 -2.17 -5.97 14.89
C SER A 117 -2.75 -6.83 13.78
N GLY A 118 -2.15 -7.99 13.59
CA GLY A 118 -2.60 -8.99 12.62
C GLY A 118 -2.80 -10.34 13.29
N ARG A 119 -3.89 -11.03 12.97
CA ARG A 119 -4.25 -12.34 13.54
C ARG A 119 -4.25 -12.33 15.08
N ASP A 120 -4.75 -11.24 15.66
CA ASP A 120 -4.82 -10.98 17.11
C ASP A 120 -3.45 -10.82 17.82
N PHE A 121 -2.36 -10.65 17.05
CA PHE A 121 -1.03 -10.34 17.57
C PHE A 121 -0.61 -8.90 17.25
N GLY A 122 -0.32 -8.15 18.30
CA GLY A 122 0.22 -6.79 18.29
C GLY A 122 -0.33 -6.00 19.48
N ARG A 123 0.56 -5.58 20.39
CA ARG A 123 0.20 -4.77 21.56
C ARG A 123 0.59 -3.30 21.29
N PRO A 124 -0.07 -2.32 21.93
CA PRO A 124 0.47 -0.95 21.97
C PRO A 124 1.92 -0.93 22.44
N GLY A 125 2.74 -0.07 21.85
CA GLY A 125 4.19 0.00 22.11
C GLY A 125 5.03 -1.10 21.44
N ASP A 126 4.43 -2.10 20.81
CA ASP A 126 5.12 -3.15 20.04
C ASP A 126 5.39 -2.71 18.58
N TYR A 127 5.70 -1.41 18.39
CA TYR A 127 5.89 -0.65 17.14
C TYR A 127 5.75 -1.51 15.86
N PRO A 128 4.71 -1.29 15.02
CA PRO A 128 4.05 -2.31 14.20
C PRO A 128 4.90 -2.76 13.00
N GLY A 129 5.99 -3.47 13.30
CA GLY A 129 6.95 -4.01 12.36
C GLY A 129 6.64 -5.42 11.91
N ARG A 130 5.45 -5.96 12.25
CA ARG A 130 5.04 -7.33 11.89
C ARG A 130 4.03 -7.38 10.74
N VAL A 131 3.49 -6.25 10.30
CA VAL A 131 2.81 -6.14 9.00
C VAL A 131 3.47 -4.99 8.27
N MET A 132 4.00 -5.24 7.09
CA MET A 132 4.67 -4.21 6.31
C MET A 132 3.65 -3.38 5.54
N LEU A 133 3.79 -2.06 5.64
CA LEU A 133 3.00 -1.11 4.88
C LEU A 133 3.76 -0.67 3.64
N LEU A 134 3.10 -0.79 2.49
CA LEU A 134 3.58 -0.36 1.20
C LEU A 134 2.67 0.76 0.66
N ILE A 135 3.25 1.75 0.00
CA ILE A 135 2.55 2.70 -0.86
C ILE A 135 3.07 2.48 -2.27
N ASP A 136 2.22 2.00 -3.18
CA ASP A 136 2.60 1.63 -4.55
C ASP A 136 3.86 0.73 -4.61
N GLY A 137 3.99 -0.17 -3.63
CA GLY A 137 5.14 -1.07 -3.50
C GLY A 137 6.41 -0.45 -2.88
N HIS A 138 6.41 0.82 -2.48
CA HIS A 138 7.46 1.43 -1.64
C HIS A 138 7.20 1.14 -0.16
N GLN A 139 8.20 0.67 0.58
CA GLN A 139 8.07 0.40 2.01
C GLN A 139 7.97 1.72 2.80
N ALA A 140 6.78 1.98 3.36
CA ALA A 140 6.47 3.22 4.07
C ALA A 140 6.93 3.22 5.54
N ASN A 141 7.39 2.07 6.06
CA ASN A 141 7.91 1.97 7.41
C ASN A 141 9.19 2.80 7.60
N ASP A 142 9.28 3.53 8.71
CA ASP A 142 10.49 4.26 9.08
C ASP A 142 11.64 3.30 9.45
N ASN A 143 12.86 3.82 9.59
CA ASN A 143 14.03 3.01 9.91
C ASN A 143 14.42 3.01 11.40
N LEU A 144 13.78 3.80 12.26
CA LEU A 144 14.10 3.87 13.70
C LEU A 144 13.29 2.84 14.50
N TYR A 145 11.98 2.89 14.35
CA TYR A 145 10.97 2.10 15.04
C TYR A 145 10.37 1.02 14.12
N ASN A 146 10.60 1.09 12.81
CA ASN A 146 9.96 0.21 11.83
C ASN A 146 8.42 0.28 11.91
N SER A 147 7.89 1.45 12.28
CA SER A 147 6.48 1.72 12.50
C SER A 147 5.75 1.99 11.19
N SER A 148 4.46 1.71 11.20
CA SER A 148 3.52 2.10 10.15
C SER A 148 2.65 3.20 10.73
N TYR A 149 2.63 4.37 10.09
CA TYR A 149 1.82 5.52 10.52
C TYR A 149 0.46 5.45 9.82
N LEU A 150 -0.61 5.25 10.60
CA LEU A 150 -1.92 4.83 10.08
C LEU A 150 -3.04 5.87 10.31
N GLY A 151 -2.84 6.78 11.26
CA GLY A 151 -3.78 7.82 11.62
C GLY A 151 -3.45 9.13 10.92
N GLN A 152 -3.48 10.23 11.68
CA GLN A 152 -3.18 11.55 11.14
C GLN A 152 -1.68 11.79 10.88
N ASP A 153 -0.84 10.91 11.39
CA ASP A 153 0.59 10.71 11.14
C ASP A 153 0.88 10.03 9.78
N GLY A 154 -0.13 9.46 9.11
CA GLY A 154 0.03 8.77 7.83
C GLY A 154 0.42 9.71 6.67
N LEU A 155 1.18 9.16 5.71
CA LEU A 155 1.71 9.88 4.53
C LEU A 155 0.62 10.29 3.51
N LEU A 156 -0.57 9.71 3.57
CA LEU A 156 -1.62 9.88 2.57
C LEU A 156 -2.96 10.26 3.20
N ASP A 157 -3.66 11.18 2.54
CA ASP A 157 -5.10 11.33 2.71
C ASP A 157 -5.85 10.15 2.08
N THR A 158 -6.89 9.63 2.73
CA THR A 158 -7.62 8.44 2.25
C THR A 158 -8.27 8.64 0.88
N GLU A 159 -8.58 9.86 0.49
CA GLU A 159 -9.21 10.13 -0.80
C GLU A 159 -8.22 10.15 -1.97
N LEU A 160 -6.91 10.09 -1.70
CA LEU A 160 -5.87 9.82 -2.69
C LEU A 160 -5.68 8.31 -2.93
N ILE A 161 -6.34 7.45 -2.15
CA ILE A 161 -6.24 6.00 -2.25
C ILE A 161 -7.23 5.49 -3.30
N GLU A 162 -6.72 4.71 -4.25
CA GLU A 162 -7.53 3.97 -5.22
C GLU A 162 -8.03 2.65 -4.62
N ARG A 163 -7.16 1.96 -3.87
CA ARG A 163 -7.52 0.79 -3.08
C ARG A 163 -6.43 0.46 -2.06
N VAL A 164 -6.81 -0.26 -1.02
CA VAL A 164 -5.91 -0.90 -0.06
C VAL A 164 -6.01 -2.41 -0.27
N GLU A 165 -4.87 -3.07 -0.41
CA GLU A 165 -4.75 -4.52 -0.58
C GLU A 165 -4.06 -5.11 0.66
N TYR A 166 -4.66 -6.13 1.29
CA TYR A 166 -4.03 -6.92 2.35
C TYR A 166 -3.77 -8.34 1.87
N VAL A 167 -2.50 -8.73 1.84
CA VAL A 167 -2.07 -10.11 1.57
C VAL A 167 -1.68 -10.74 2.89
N SER A 168 -2.50 -11.69 3.36
CA SER A 168 -2.29 -12.29 4.68
C SER A 168 -1.24 -13.38 4.67
N GLY A 169 -0.56 -13.53 5.80
CA GLY A 169 0.42 -14.59 6.05
C GLY A 169 1.86 -14.17 5.71
N PRO A 170 2.86 -15.02 6.04
CA PRO A 170 4.26 -14.70 5.86
C PRO A 170 4.61 -14.32 4.40
N GLY A 171 5.06 -13.08 4.20
CA GLY A 171 5.34 -12.50 2.89
C GLY A 171 6.82 -12.26 2.58
N SER A 172 7.73 -12.68 3.46
CA SER A 172 9.15 -12.31 3.35
C SER A 172 9.85 -12.80 2.10
N VAL A 173 9.34 -13.83 1.41
CA VAL A 173 9.94 -14.29 0.14
C VAL A 173 9.98 -13.18 -0.91
N MET A 174 8.94 -12.35 -0.99
CA MET A 174 8.86 -11.27 -1.97
C MET A 174 9.32 -9.93 -1.41
N TYR A 175 9.04 -9.66 -0.13
CA TYR A 175 9.19 -8.32 0.42
C TYR A 175 10.20 -8.21 1.57
N GLY A 176 10.79 -9.33 2.01
CA GLY A 176 11.85 -9.31 3.03
C GLY A 176 11.39 -9.00 4.46
N ASN A 177 12.17 -8.17 5.14
CA ASN A 177 12.02 -7.85 6.56
C ASN A 177 10.67 -7.20 6.89
N GLY A 178 9.96 -7.71 7.89
CA GLY A 178 8.73 -7.08 8.40
C GLY A 178 7.43 -7.56 7.75
N ALA A 179 7.50 -8.39 6.69
CA ALA A 179 6.34 -9.09 6.11
C ALA A 179 5.88 -10.29 6.96
N PHE A 180 5.74 -10.11 8.28
CA PHE A 180 5.61 -11.20 9.26
C PHE A 180 4.22 -11.84 9.25
N TYR A 181 3.17 -11.03 9.43
CA TYR A 181 1.75 -11.42 9.36
C TYR A 181 1.10 -11.09 8.01
N GLY A 182 1.86 -10.45 7.11
CA GLY A 182 1.39 -10.05 5.79
C GLY A 182 1.98 -8.75 5.32
N ILE A 183 1.44 -8.28 4.21
CA ILE A 183 1.68 -6.94 3.68
C ILE A 183 0.36 -6.22 3.47
N ILE A 184 0.39 -4.90 3.66
CA ILE A 184 -0.65 -3.98 3.22
C ILE A 184 -0.06 -3.12 2.13
N ASN A 185 -0.71 -3.05 0.99
CA ASN A 185 -0.30 -2.22 -0.12
C ASN A 185 -1.40 -1.21 -0.45
N VAL A 186 -1.09 0.07 -0.21
CA VAL A 186 -1.92 1.19 -0.56
C VAL A 186 -1.59 1.58 -1.99
N ILE A 187 -2.57 1.43 -2.88
CA ILE A 187 -2.44 1.87 -4.27
C ILE A 187 -3.05 3.25 -4.38
N THR A 188 -2.26 4.23 -4.83
CA THR A 188 -2.74 5.60 -4.98
C THR A 188 -3.40 5.84 -6.32
N LYS A 189 -4.29 6.83 -6.35
CA LYS A 189 -4.90 7.36 -7.56
C LYS A 189 -3.84 7.96 -8.49
N LYS A 190 -4.17 8.02 -9.77
CA LYS A 190 -3.42 8.76 -10.81
C LYS A 190 -4.07 10.12 -11.08
N GLY A 191 -3.37 11.02 -11.77
CA GLY A 191 -3.90 12.34 -12.15
C GLY A 191 -5.24 12.26 -12.89
N SER A 192 -5.33 11.31 -13.82
CA SER A 192 -6.54 10.93 -14.56
C SER A 192 -7.76 10.53 -13.70
N HIS A 193 -7.58 10.14 -12.43
CA HIS A 193 -8.70 9.85 -11.53
C HIS A 193 -9.28 11.11 -10.87
N ILE A 194 -8.52 12.22 -10.88
CA ILE A 194 -8.97 13.50 -10.30
C ILE A 194 -9.63 14.38 -11.36
N ASP A 195 -9.05 14.42 -12.56
CA ASP A 195 -9.57 15.14 -13.74
C ASP A 195 -9.87 16.62 -13.49
N GLY A 196 -8.88 17.35 -12.96
CA GLY A 196 -8.93 18.78 -12.72
C GLY A 196 -8.49 19.18 -11.31
N ALA A 197 -9.00 20.33 -10.86
CA ALA A 197 -8.76 20.84 -9.50
C ALA A 197 -9.94 20.52 -8.58
N GLN A 198 -9.64 20.06 -7.38
CA GLN A 198 -10.59 19.75 -6.31
C GLN A 198 -10.21 20.50 -5.04
N VAL A 199 -11.21 21.08 -4.38
CA VAL A 199 -11.08 21.68 -3.05
C VAL A 199 -12.04 20.96 -2.12
N ALA A 200 -11.55 20.53 -0.97
CA ALA A 200 -12.36 19.92 0.08
C ALA A 200 -12.16 20.66 1.40
N LEU A 201 -13.27 20.89 2.11
CA LEU A 201 -13.31 21.46 3.45
C LEU A 201 -14.17 20.55 4.31
N GLU A 202 -13.64 20.11 5.44
CA GLU A 202 -14.33 19.24 6.40
C GLU A 202 -14.28 19.87 7.78
N ALA A 203 -15.36 19.71 8.53
CA ALA A 203 -15.47 20.09 9.93
C ALA A 203 -15.91 18.87 10.75
N PHE A 204 -15.30 18.71 11.92
CA PHE A 204 -15.48 17.58 12.82
C PHE A 204 -15.87 18.08 14.22
N SER A 205 -16.23 17.15 15.10
CA SER A 205 -16.30 17.43 16.53
C SER A 205 -14.97 17.96 17.06
N GLN A 206 -14.96 18.52 18.26
CA GLN A 206 -13.75 18.97 18.93
C GLN A 206 -12.97 20.05 18.17
N ASP A 207 -13.72 21.01 17.62
CA ASP A 207 -13.15 22.11 16.82
C ASP A 207 -12.20 21.60 15.73
N GLY A 208 -12.53 20.44 15.15
CA GLY A 208 -11.72 19.78 14.13
C GLY A 208 -12.01 20.31 12.73
N TYR A 209 -10.97 20.56 11.95
CA TYR A 209 -11.06 21.04 10.58
C TYR A 209 -10.02 20.38 9.69
N LYS A 210 -10.41 20.04 8.46
CA LYS A 210 -9.48 19.62 7.41
C LYS A 210 -9.72 20.44 6.17
N SER A 211 -8.65 20.87 5.51
CA SER A 211 -8.74 21.48 4.18
C SER A 211 -7.77 20.77 3.25
N ARG A 212 -8.20 20.58 2.01
CA ARG A 212 -7.37 19.96 0.97
C ARG A 212 -7.55 20.65 -0.37
N LEU A 213 -6.43 20.83 -1.05
CA LEU A 213 -6.35 21.16 -2.46
C LEU A 213 -5.70 20.00 -3.20
N THR A 214 -6.37 19.48 -4.22
CA THR A 214 -5.84 18.43 -5.09
C THR A 214 -5.96 18.87 -6.54
N TYR A 215 -4.91 18.67 -7.33
CA TYR A 215 -4.95 18.83 -8.77
C TYR A 215 -4.44 17.54 -9.40
N GLY A 216 -5.17 17.01 -10.38
CA GLY A 216 -4.66 15.90 -11.18
C GLY A 216 -5.18 15.93 -12.61
N ASN A 217 -4.32 15.64 -13.58
CA ASN A 217 -4.70 15.61 -14.99
C ASN A 217 -3.72 14.78 -15.82
N THR A 218 -4.17 14.30 -16.98
CA THR A 218 -3.31 13.79 -18.06
C THR A 218 -3.14 14.86 -19.13
N LEU A 219 -1.91 15.32 -19.32
CA LEU A 219 -1.55 16.33 -20.32
C LEU A 219 -1.56 15.75 -21.74
N GLU A 220 -1.64 16.61 -22.75
CA GLU A 220 -1.67 16.21 -24.17
C GLU A 220 -0.46 15.37 -24.60
N ASN A 221 0.69 15.57 -23.96
CA ASN A 221 1.91 14.80 -24.22
C ASN A 221 1.92 13.42 -23.53
N GLY A 222 0.86 13.03 -22.82
CA GLY A 222 0.74 11.78 -22.10
C GLY A 222 1.32 11.78 -20.68
N ALA A 223 1.81 12.92 -20.18
CA ALA A 223 2.22 13.04 -18.79
C ALA A 223 0.99 13.08 -17.87
N ASP A 224 0.95 12.24 -16.85
CA ASP A 224 -0.10 12.19 -15.84
C ASP A 224 0.45 12.74 -14.52
N ILE A 225 -0.20 13.78 -13.98
CA ILE A 225 0.27 14.53 -12.82
C ILE A 225 -0.81 14.50 -11.75
N LEU A 226 -0.43 14.26 -10.51
CA LEU A 226 -1.26 14.40 -9.31
C LEU A 226 -0.46 15.14 -8.25
N VAL A 227 -1.02 16.22 -7.72
CA VAL A 227 -0.47 16.97 -6.59
C VAL A 227 -1.60 17.19 -5.59
N SER A 228 -1.34 16.93 -4.32
CA SER A 228 -2.30 17.16 -3.24
C SER A 228 -1.61 17.76 -2.03
N ALA A 229 -2.21 18.80 -1.46
CA ALA A 229 -1.77 19.38 -0.20
C ALA A 229 -2.96 19.48 0.75
N SER A 230 -2.77 19.12 2.02
CA SER A 230 -3.81 19.22 3.03
C SER A 230 -3.27 19.66 4.38
N THR A 231 -4.18 20.17 5.20
CA THR A 231 -3.95 20.42 6.61
C THR A 231 -5.15 19.94 7.41
N TYR A 232 -4.87 19.37 8.57
CA TYR A 232 -5.85 18.96 9.57
C TYR A 232 -5.48 19.59 10.91
N ARG A 233 -6.49 19.98 11.68
CA ARG A 233 -6.33 20.40 13.06
C ARG A 233 -7.52 19.95 13.88
N SER A 234 -7.29 19.57 15.13
CA SER A 234 -8.31 19.29 16.12
C SER A 234 -7.82 19.72 17.50
N ARG A 235 -8.73 20.13 18.38
CA ARG A 235 -8.40 20.41 19.78
C ARG A 235 -8.28 19.12 20.62
N GLY A 236 -8.76 18.00 20.09
CA GLY A 236 -8.84 16.72 20.77
C GLY A 236 -9.90 16.64 21.87
N GLU A 237 -9.90 15.52 22.58
CA GLU A 237 -10.81 15.23 23.70
C GLU A 237 -10.13 15.39 25.06
N ASP A 238 -10.96 15.48 26.10
CA ASP A 238 -10.50 15.26 27.47
C ASP A 238 -10.68 13.77 27.81
N TYR A 239 -9.66 13.16 28.39
CA TYR A 239 -9.70 11.75 28.77
C TYR A 239 -9.66 11.57 30.28
N TYR A 240 -10.37 10.56 30.76
CA TYR A 240 -10.28 10.10 32.13
C TYR A 240 -9.48 8.80 32.22
N PHE A 241 -8.44 8.82 33.04
CA PHE A 241 -7.58 7.69 33.33
C PHE A 241 -7.70 7.33 34.80
N SER A 242 -8.33 6.19 35.09
CA SER A 242 -8.56 5.73 36.47
C SER A 242 -7.27 5.50 37.27
N ALA A 243 -6.15 5.22 36.59
CA ALA A 243 -4.85 5.08 37.23
C ALA A 243 -4.36 6.37 37.90
N PHE A 244 -4.85 7.52 37.42
CA PHE A 244 -4.51 8.86 37.91
C PHE A 244 -5.65 9.51 38.70
N ASP A 245 -6.66 8.76 39.15
CA ASP A 245 -7.80 9.32 39.90
C ASP A 245 -7.42 9.75 41.33
N ASN A 246 -6.75 10.89 41.42
CA ASN A 246 -6.27 11.50 42.64
C ASN A 246 -6.29 13.03 42.50
N PRO A 247 -6.58 13.79 43.58
CA PRO A 247 -6.50 15.26 43.55
C PRO A 247 -5.17 15.82 43.02
N ALA A 248 -4.04 15.14 43.26
CA ALA A 248 -2.72 15.58 42.80
C ALA A 248 -2.54 15.47 41.28
N THR A 249 -3.30 14.60 40.62
CA THR A 249 -3.23 14.30 39.19
C THR A 249 -4.55 14.65 38.50
N ASN A 250 -5.10 15.81 38.87
CA ASN A 250 -6.32 16.39 38.29
C ASN A 250 -7.52 15.42 38.27
N PHE A 251 -7.67 14.61 39.33
CA PHE A 251 -8.76 13.62 39.44
C PHE A 251 -8.83 12.67 38.24
N GLY A 252 -7.68 12.30 37.69
CA GLY A 252 -7.55 11.38 36.56
C GLY A 252 -7.92 11.99 35.22
N VAL A 253 -8.23 13.28 35.15
CA VAL A 253 -8.63 13.94 33.90
C VAL A 253 -7.43 14.59 33.22
N ALA A 254 -7.09 14.13 32.02
CA ALA A 254 -6.20 14.82 31.11
C ALA A 254 -7.04 15.87 30.36
N ASN A 255 -6.84 17.14 30.68
CA ASN A 255 -7.64 18.23 30.15
C ASN A 255 -6.86 19.03 29.09
N ASN A 256 -7.44 19.18 27.90
CA ASN A 256 -6.85 19.94 26.79
C ASN A 256 -5.44 19.46 26.42
N LEU A 257 -5.26 18.13 26.37
CA LEU A 257 -3.98 17.44 26.14
C LEU A 257 -4.07 16.42 24.98
N ASP A 258 -5.04 16.62 24.08
CA ASP A 258 -5.25 15.73 22.95
C ASP A 258 -5.21 16.46 21.60
N ALA A 259 -4.79 17.72 21.60
CA ALA A 259 -4.70 18.52 20.39
C ALA A 259 -3.81 17.86 19.33
N GLU A 260 -4.22 17.98 18.08
CA GLU A 260 -3.53 17.38 16.94
C GLU A 260 -3.56 18.33 15.75
N ASP A 261 -2.43 18.44 15.06
CA ASP A 261 -2.27 19.24 13.86
C ASP A 261 -1.42 18.47 12.86
N ASN A 262 -1.77 18.51 11.58
CA ASN A 262 -0.92 17.99 10.53
C ASN A 262 -0.95 18.82 9.24
N HIS A 263 0.10 18.62 8.46
CA HIS A 263 0.23 19.08 7.09
C HIS A 263 0.73 17.92 6.22
N ARG A 264 0.11 17.73 5.05
CA ARG A 264 0.54 16.71 4.08
C ARG A 264 0.79 17.33 2.72
N LEU A 265 1.75 16.74 2.00
CA LEU A 265 2.00 16.98 0.58
C LEU A 265 2.20 15.63 -0.11
N PHE A 266 1.50 15.41 -1.21
CA PHE A 266 1.66 14.24 -2.08
C PHE A 266 1.85 14.67 -3.52
N LEU A 267 2.79 14.04 -4.22
CA LEU A 267 3.05 14.21 -5.63
C LEU A 267 3.19 12.84 -6.30
N LYS A 268 2.53 12.68 -7.44
CA LYS A 268 2.74 11.56 -8.35
C LYS A 268 2.79 12.06 -9.78
N PHE A 269 3.83 11.67 -10.49
CA PHE A 269 4.08 12.05 -11.87
C PHE A 269 4.41 10.79 -12.66
N ASN A 270 3.61 10.49 -13.68
CA ASN A 270 3.85 9.40 -14.60
C ASN A 270 4.12 9.97 -15.99
N TYR A 271 5.18 9.52 -16.66
CA TYR A 271 5.44 9.87 -18.05
C TYR A 271 6.15 8.73 -18.77
N ALA A 272 5.53 8.25 -19.85
CA ALA A 272 5.94 7.03 -20.53
C ALA A 272 6.05 5.86 -19.54
N GLN A 273 7.26 5.34 -19.33
CA GLN A 273 7.54 4.22 -18.44
C GLN A 273 8.07 4.64 -17.05
N TRP A 274 8.16 5.95 -16.80
CA TRP A 274 8.70 6.49 -15.56
C TRP A 274 7.59 6.93 -14.62
N THR A 275 7.79 6.65 -13.34
CA THR A 275 6.94 7.14 -12.25
C THR A 275 7.82 7.79 -11.20
N LEU A 276 7.58 9.07 -10.93
CA LEU A 276 8.11 9.79 -9.78
C LEU A 276 6.99 9.97 -8.76
N GLU A 277 7.24 9.57 -7.52
CA GLU A 277 6.29 9.68 -6.42
C GLU A 277 6.99 10.25 -5.19
N SER A 278 6.30 11.13 -4.46
CA SER A 278 6.80 11.68 -3.22
C SER A 278 5.64 12.00 -2.28
N ALA A 279 5.85 11.72 -1.00
CA ALA A 279 4.93 12.11 0.07
C ALA A 279 5.70 12.76 1.21
N TYR A 280 5.06 13.67 1.92
CA TYR A 280 5.53 14.31 3.13
C TYR A 280 4.35 14.51 4.09
N VAL A 281 4.60 14.26 5.37
CA VAL A 281 3.70 14.57 6.47
C VAL A 281 4.50 15.18 7.62
N ASP A 282 3.92 16.21 8.22
CA ASP A 282 4.36 16.80 9.49
C ASP A 282 3.16 16.79 10.41
N ARG A 283 3.29 16.20 11.59
CA ARG A 283 2.21 16.09 12.55
C ARG A 283 2.73 16.48 13.93
N THR A 284 1.97 17.29 14.65
CA THR A 284 2.14 17.51 16.10
C THR A 284 0.95 16.93 16.86
N LYS A 285 1.22 16.27 17.99
CA LYS A 285 0.19 15.65 18.84
C LYS A 285 0.51 15.83 20.32
N ASP A 286 -0.43 16.37 21.08
CA ASP A 286 -0.37 16.36 22.55
C ASP A 286 -0.61 14.92 23.07
N ASP A 287 0.12 14.51 24.11
CA ASP A 287 -0.02 13.21 24.77
C ASP A 287 -0.92 13.33 26.03
N PRO A 288 -2.16 12.80 26.00
CA PRO A 288 -3.03 12.81 27.17
C PRO A 288 -2.74 11.67 28.15
N ALA A 289 -2.04 10.62 27.71
CA ALA A 289 -1.82 9.41 28.48
C ALA A 289 -0.62 9.51 29.44
N ALA A 290 0.21 10.53 29.28
CA ALA A 290 1.44 10.73 30.05
C ALA A 290 2.35 9.48 29.98
N GLY A 291 2.72 9.11 28.75
CA GLY A 291 3.52 7.92 28.48
C GLY A 291 4.85 7.92 29.25
N TYR A 292 5.34 6.72 29.55
CA TYR A 292 6.64 6.48 30.19
C TYR A 292 6.83 7.15 31.57
N ASP A 293 5.75 7.30 32.33
CA ASP A 293 5.72 7.97 33.64
C ASP A 293 5.97 9.49 33.59
N ALA A 294 5.60 10.14 32.48
CA ALA A 294 5.56 11.59 32.40
C ALA A 294 4.57 12.19 33.42
N ASP A 295 4.76 13.46 33.77
CA ASP A 295 3.87 14.16 34.69
C ASP A 295 2.45 14.24 34.08
N PHE A 296 1.49 13.60 34.75
CA PHE A 296 0.11 13.57 34.29
C PHE A 296 -0.53 14.95 34.29
N ASN A 297 -1.31 15.24 33.25
CA ASN A 297 -1.99 16.53 33.06
C ASN A 297 -1.03 17.75 33.08
N ALA A 298 0.22 17.57 32.61
CA ALA A 298 1.23 18.62 32.51
C ALA A 298 1.43 19.10 31.06
N LYS A 299 2.02 20.30 30.90
CA LYS A 299 2.49 20.82 29.62
C LYS A 299 3.93 21.33 29.72
N PRO A 300 4.75 21.18 28.68
CA PRO A 300 4.44 20.48 27.43
C PRO A 300 4.54 18.95 27.59
N ASN A 301 3.54 18.23 27.08
CA ASN A 301 3.59 16.79 26.80
C ASN A 301 3.06 16.62 25.38
N HIS A 302 3.95 16.67 24.40
CA HIS A 302 3.60 16.51 22.99
C HIS A 302 4.78 15.95 22.21
N LEU A 303 4.45 15.44 21.03
CA LEU A 303 5.41 14.97 20.05
C LEU A 303 5.15 15.57 18.68
N ARG A 304 6.17 15.49 17.84
CA ARG A 304 6.11 15.84 16.43
C ARG A 304 6.75 14.75 15.59
N ASP A 305 6.01 14.26 14.61
CA ASP A 305 6.46 13.30 13.62
C ASP A 305 6.65 14.00 12.27
N THR A 306 7.77 13.75 11.61
CA THR A 306 7.97 14.12 10.21
C THR A 306 8.33 12.88 9.41
N ASN A 307 7.60 12.60 8.34
CA ASN A 307 7.88 11.45 7.48
C ASN A 307 7.83 11.90 6.03
N ALA A 308 8.81 11.48 5.23
CA ALA A 308 8.82 11.72 3.80
C ALA A 308 9.54 10.64 3.03
N TYR A 309 9.13 10.48 1.78
CA TYR A 309 9.88 9.72 0.80
C TYR A 309 9.85 10.37 -0.58
N VAL A 310 10.83 9.98 -1.40
CA VAL A 310 10.81 10.14 -2.85
C VAL A 310 11.20 8.82 -3.49
N ASN A 311 10.44 8.41 -4.50
CA ASN A 311 10.62 7.17 -5.23
C ASN A 311 10.58 7.44 -6.73
N LEU A 312 11.59 6.96 -7.45
CA LEU A 312 11.63 6.97 -8.91
C LEU A 312 11.65 5.53 -9.39
N SER A 313 10.66 5.14 -10.19
CA SER A 313 10.59 3.82 -10.81
C SER A 313 10.53 3.89 -12.33
N HIS A 314 10.97 2.81 -12.97
CA HIS A 314 10.95 2.61 -14.40
C HIS A 314 10.49 1.19 -14.73
N GLU A 315 9.54 1.08 -15.64
CA GLU A 315 9.04 -0.19 -16.16
C GLU A 315 9.59 -0.44 -17.58
N ALA A 316 10.15 -1.63 -17.84
CA ALA A 316 10.71 -1.93 -19.15
C ALA A 316 10.31 -3.34 -19.61
N GLN A 317 9.86 -3.44 -20.86
CA GLN A 317 9.79 -4.72 -21.56
C GLN A 317 11.13 -4.92 -22.29
N LEU A 318 12.00 -5.77 -21.73
CA LEU A 318 13.34 -6.02 -22.27
C LEU A 318 13.32 -6.98 -23.47
N SER A 319 12.31 -7.86 -23.51
CA SER A 319 11.98 -8.72 -24.64
C SER A 319 10.51 -9.15 -24.57
N ASP A 320 10.01 -9.87 -25.57
CA ASP A 320 8.64 -10.43 -25.56
C ASP A 320 8.33 -11.30 -24.34
N ALA A 321 9.36 -11.88 -23.72
CA ALA A 321 9.25 -12.79 -22.60
C ALA A 321 9.84 -12.26 -21.29
N LEU A 322 10.41 -11.04 -21.26
CA LEU A 322 11.10 -10.49 -20.09
C LEU A 322 10.66 -9.05 -19.81
N ASN A 323 10.02 -8.88 -18.65
CA ASN A 323 9.66 -7.57 -18.10
C ASN A 323 10.54 -7.23 -16.90
N ASN A 324 10.79 -5.94 -16.69
CA ASN A 324 11.54 -5.41 -15.58
C ASN A 324 10.80 -4.23 -14.94
N VAL A 325 10.88 -4.15 -13.63
CA VAL A 325 10.56 -2.94 -12.87
C VAL A 325 11.75 -2.64 -11.98
N SER A 326 12.31 -1.45 -12.11
CA SER A 326 13.41 -0.99 -11.28
C SER A 326 13.03 0.29 -10.56
N LYS A 327 13.46 0.45 -9.31
CA LYS A 327 13.21 1.66 -8.52
C LYS A 327 14.43 2.05 -7.69
N ILE A 328 14.56 3.36 -7.46
CA ILE A 328 15.45 3.96 -6.47
C ILE A 328 14.62 4.89 -5.60
N TYR A 329 14.89 4.87 -4.29
CA TYR A 329 14.13 5.65 -3.34
C TYR A 329 15.00 6.20 -2.22
N TYR A 330 14.51 7.26 -1.61
CA TYR A 330 15.06 7.89 -0.42
C TYR A 330 13.92 8.13 0.57
N GLY A 331 14.19 7.93 1.85
CA GLY A 331 13.25 8.17 2.94
C GLY A 331 13.89 8.95 4.09
N HIS A 332 13.05 9.72 4.77
CA HIS A 332 13.37 10.51 5.94
C HIS A 332 12.28 10.30 6.98
N TYR A 333 12.70 10.13 8.23
CA TYR A 333 11.85 10.18 9.39
C TYR A 333 12.50 11.06 10.47
N GLY A 334 11.70 11.89 11.13
CA GLY A 334 12.11 12.69 12.27
C GLY A 334 11.06 12.60 13.36
N TYR A 335 11.51 12.51 14.60
CA TYR A 335 10.68 12.48 15.79
C TYR A 335 11.21 13.49 16.78
N GLU A 336 10.36 14.35 17.31
CA GLU A 336 10.68 15.25 18.41
C GLU A 336 9.68 15.01 19.54
N ALA A 337 10.15 14.84 20.77
CA ALA A 337 9.28 14.77 21.95
C ALA A 337 9.69 15.81 22.98
N ARG A 338 8.67 16.40 23.62
CA ARG A 338 8.80 17.37 24.70
C ARG A 338 7.84 16.96 25.81
N ASN A 339 8.39 16.41 26.88
CA ASN A 339 7.65 15.87 28.02
C ASN A 339 8.18 16.45 29.32
N VAL A 340 7.35 16.50 30.35
CA VAL A 340 7.76 16.91 31.70
C VAL A 340 7.85 15.67 32.59
N PHE A 341 8.99 15.50 33.27
CA PHE A 341 9.19 14.46 34.28
C PHE A 341 9.62 15.10 35.59
N SER A 342 8.83 14.93 36.65
CA SER A 342 9.10 15.53 37.96
C SER A 342 9.37 17.05 37.90
N GLY A 343 8.67 17.76 37.02
CA GLY A 343 8.82 19.20 36.78
C GLY A 343 9.97 19.60 35.84
N GLU A 344 10.82 18.67 35.41
CA GLU A 344 11.94 18.94 34.49
C GLU A 344 11.56 18.61 33.04
N LEU A 345 12.02 19.45 32.11
CA LEU A 345 11.74 19.29 30.68
C LEU A 345 12.69 18.25 30.08
N TYR A 346 12.12 17.16 29.58
CA TYR A 346 12.79 16.16 28.77
C TYR A 346 12.61 16.47 27.28
N LYS A 347 13.70 16.33 26.53
CA LYS A 347 13.77 16.59 25.09
C LYS A 347 14.42 15.41 24.39
N GLU A 348 13.70 14.83 23.46
CA GLU A 348 14.23 13.81 22.56
C GLU A 348 14.04 14.28 21.12
N ASP A 349 15.08 14.12 20.31
CA ASP A 349 15.08 14.45 18.89
C ASP A 349 15.73 13.28 18.15
N ASN A 350 14.99 12.58 17.30
CA ASN A 350 15.50 11.39 16.60
C ASN A 350 15.41 11.59 15.10
N ILE A 351 16.39 11.04 14.37
CA ILE A 351 16.46 11.18 12.92
C ILE A 351 16.85 9.88 12.23
N GLY A 352 16.01 9.52 11.27
CA GLY A 352 16.13 8.33 10.44
C GLY A 352 16.26 8.71 8.98
N ARG A 353 17.32 8.27 8.30
CA ARG A 353 17.46 8.46 6.85
C ARG A 353 17.98 7.21 6.17
N TRP A 354 17.39 6.91 5.03
CA TRP A 354 17.73 5.73 4.25
C TRP A 354 17.56 5.94 2.76
N TRP A 355 18.23 5.11 1.99
CA TRP A 355 17.97 4.98 0.56
C TRP A 355 18.02 3.52 0.16
N GLY A 356 17.44 3.20 -0.99
CA GLY A 356 17.52 1.86 -1.54
C GLY A 356 17.28 1.80 -3.03
N ALA A 357 17.60 0.65 -3.60
CA ALA A 357 17.37 0.30 -4.98
C ALA A 357 16.84 -1.13 -5.06
N GLU A 358 15.84 -1.35 -5.92
CA GLU A 358 15.28 -2.67 -6.22
C GLU A 358 15.19 -2.83 -7.74
N SER A 359 15.49 -4.03 -8.22
CA SER A 359 15.18 -4.43 -9.60
C SER A 359 14.51 -5.80 -9.58
N LYS A 360 13.33 -5.87 -10.18
CA LYS A 360 12.47 -7.05 -10.26
C LYS A 360 12.27 -7.42 -11.72
N PHE A 361 12.33 -8.72 -12.01
CA PHE A 361 12.17 -9.27 -13.34
C PHE A 361 11.07 -10.32 -13.34
N VAL A 362 10.29 -10.35 -14.42
CA VAL A 362 9.31 -11.41 -14.70
C VAL A 362 9.64 -12.01 -16.06
N TYR A 363 9.94 -13.30 -16.09
CA TYR A 363 10.31 -14.04 -17.27
C TYR A 363 9.32 -15.18 -17.57
N THR A 364 8.78 -15.19 -18.78
CA THR A 364 7.77 -16.16 -19.25
C THR A 364 8.24 -16.95 -20.46
N GLY A 365 9.55 -17.04 -20.70
CA GLY A 365 10.09 -17.70 -21.89
C GLY A 365 10.18 -19.22 -21.81
N PHE A 366 9.88 -19.82 -20.66
CA PHE A 366 9.75 -21.27 -20.50
C PHE A 366 8.28 -21.66 -20.54
N ASP A 367 7.94 -22.70 -21.29
CA ASP A 367 6.56 -23.18 -21.40
C ASP A 367 6.00 -23.50 -20.01
N ARG A 368 4.81 -22.98 -19.69
CA ARG A 368 4.10 -23.18 -18.41
C ARG A 368 4.78 -22.61 -17.15
N HIS A 369 5.83 -21.82 -17.29
CA HIS A 369 6.51 -21.19 -16.16
C HIS A 369 6.36 -19.67 -16.19
N GLN A 370 6.20 -19.09 -15.00
CA GLN A 370 6.35 -17.67 -14.76
C GLN A 370 7.42 -17.47 -13.67
N LEU A 371 8.64 -17.20 -14.11
CA LEU A 371 9.76 -16.92 -13.21
C LEU A 371 9.73 -15.45 -12.80
N MET A 372 9.86 -15.20 -11.50
CA MET A 372 10.07 -13.87 -10.94
C MET A 372 11.34 -13.87 -10.10
N TYR A 373 12.25 -12.94 -10.37
CA TYR A 373 13.47 -12.80 -9.57
C TYR A 373 13.82 -11.34 -9.38
N GLY A 374 14.58 -11.04 -8.34
CA GLY A 374 14.98 -9.67 -8.10
C GLY A 374 16.11 -9.51 -7.11
N PHE A 375 16.62 -8.30 -7.08
CA PHE A 375 17.72 -7.85 -6.23
C PHE A 375 17.28 -6.58 -5.52
N GLU A 376 17.63 -6.47 -4.25
CA GLU A 376 17.30 -5.32 -3.42
C GLU A 376 18.51 -4.92 -2.59
N TYR A 377 18.76 -3.61 -2.49
CA TYR A 377 19.73 -3.04 -1.59
C TYR A 377 19.09 -1.87 -0.84
N ARG A 378 19.20 -1.87 0.49
CA ARG A 378 18.76 -0.79 1.36
C ARG A 378 19.91 -0.40 2.28
N ASN A 379 20.12 0.90 2.43
CA ASN A 379 21.11 1.47 3.34
C ASN A 379 20.42 2.49 4.25
N ASP A 380 20.18 2.07 5.49
CA ASP A 380 19.75 2.91 6.60
C ASP A 380 21.00 3.57 7.18
N TYR A 381 21.49 4.61 6.49
CA TYR A 381 22.79 5.22 6.80
C TYR A 381 22.76 6.15 8.01
N GLN A 382 21.58 6.52 8.49
CA GLN A 382 21.38 7.30 9.71
C GLN A 382 20.20 6.74 10.51
N GLN A 383 20.44 6.40 11.77
CA GLN A 383 19.47 5.91 12.74
C GLN A 383 19.86 6.48 14.11
N ASP A 384 19.63 7.78 14.29
CA ASP A 384 20.17 8.50 15.43
C ASP A 384 19.07 8.85 16.43
N PHE A 385 19.37 8.70 17.72
CA PHE A 385 18.55 9.15 18.84
C PHE A 385 19.34 10.19 19.64
N TYR A 386 18.83 11.42 19.74
CA TYR A 386 19.42 12.47 20.56
C TYR A 386 18.57 12.64 21.82
N LEU A 387 19.04 12.08 22.92
CA LEU A 387 18.41 12.12 24.24
C LEU A 387 19.09 13.20 25.10
N PRO A 388 18.51 13.63 26.23
CA PRO A 388 19.12 14.68 27.06
C PRO A 388 20.53 14.34 27.56
N ASP A 389 20.76 13.07 27.88
CA ASP A 389 21.98 12.59 28.53
C ASP A 389 22.81 11.62 27.66
N ASP A 390 22.30 11.23 26.48
CA ASP A 390 22.97 10.27 25.61
C ASP A 390 22.63 10.50 24.13
N ASN A 391 23.56 10.14 23.25
CA ASN A 391 23.36 10.17 21.81
C ASN A 391 23.70 8.79 21.23
N ILE A 392 22.72 8.17 20.60
CA ILE A 392 22.86 6.87 19.96
C ILE A 392 22.92 7.11 18.47
N GLU A 393 24.03 6.75 17.83
CA GLU A 393 24.18 6.81 16.36
C GLU A 393 24.34 5.39 15.82
N ASN A 394 23.55 5.05 14.79
CA ASN A 394 23.64 3.74 14.17
C ASN A 394 23.44 3.83 12.65
N SER A 395 23.99 2.83 11.95
CA SER A 395 23.70 2.61 10.54
C SER A 395 23.65 1.13 10.25
N ILE A 396 22.85 0.76 9.25
CA ILE A 396 22.76 -0.62 8.81
C ILE A 396 22.40 -0.71 7.34
N TYR A 397 22.85 -1.77 6.67
CA TYR A 397 22.46 -2.05 5.30
C TYR A 397 21.84 -3.43 5.19
N MET A 398 21.15 -3.68 4.09
CA MET A 398 20.63 -4.98 3.70
C MET A 398 20.79 -5.15 2.19
N ALA A 399 21.30 -6.30 1.78
CA ALA A 399 21.33 -6.76 0.40
C ALA A 399 20.56 -8.07 0.32
N SER A 400 19.70 -8.19 -0.68
CA SER A 400 18.81 -9.33 -0.83
C SER A 400 18.70 -9.77 -2.27
N ALA A 401 18.48 -11.07 -2.44
CA ALA A 401 18.15 -11.67 -3.73
C ALA A 401 17.01 -12.67 -3.54
N TYR A 402 16.07 -12.70 -4.48
CA TYR A 402 14.95 -13.63 -4.45
C TYR A 402 14.66 -14.22 -5.82
N LEU A 403 14.07 -15.41 -5.80
CA LEU A 403 13.57 -16.13 -6.96
C LEU A 403 12.26 -16.82 -6.57
N GLN A 404 11.29 -16.76 -7.47
CA GLN A 404 10.02 -17.47 -7.40
C GLN A 404 9.72 -18.05 -8.79
N ASP A 405 9.15 -19.24 -8.83
CA ASP A 405 8.62 -19.87 -10.04
C ASP A 405 7.18 -20.28 -9.79
N GLU A 406 6.27 -19.85 -10.65
CA GLU A 406 4.96 -20.48 -10.78
C GLU A 406 4.96 -21.41 -11.99
N TYR A 407 4.85 -22.71 -11.71
CA TYR A 407 4.78 -23.74 -12.73
C TYR A 407 3.37 -24.32 -12.81
N ARG A 408 2.70 -24.15 -13.95
CA ARG A 408 1.34 -24.61 -14.22
C ARG A 408 1.34 -25.80 -15.17
N TRP A 409 1.49 -27.01 -14.66
CA TRP A 409 1.61 -28.21 -15.52
C TRP A 409 0.32 -28.57 -16.25
N ASP A 410 -0.83 -28.10 -15.77
CA ASP A 410 -2.16 -28.27 -16.37
C ASP A 410 -3.06 -27.07 -15.97
N PRO A 411 -4.14 -26.70 -16.71
CA PRO A 411 -4.94 -25.52 -16.37
C PRO A 411 -5.49 -25.52 -14.95
N GLN A 412 -5.74 -26.69 -14.36
CA GLN A 412 -6.27 -26.81 -13.00
C GLN A 412 -5.20 -26.78 -11.91
N TRP A 413 -3.92 -26.96 -12.25
CA TRP A 413 -2.89 -27.18 -11.24
C TRP A 413 -1.66 -26.31 -11.45
N ALA A 414 -1.27 -25.61 -10.40
CA ALA A 414 -0.01 -24.88 -10.35
C ALA A 414 0.72 -25.11 -9.03
N ILE A 415 2.05 -25.05 -9.08
CA ILE A 415 2.91 -24.97 -7.90
C ILE A 415 3.70 -23.68 -7.94
N ASN A 416 3.79 -23.01 -6.80
CA ASN A 416 4.57 -21.82 -6.59
C ASN A 416 5.71 -22.14 -5.62
N LEU A 417 6.94 -22.02 -6.10
CA LEU A 417 8.15 -22.25 -5.30
C LEU A 417 8.93 -20.95 -5.22
N GLY A 418 9.38 -20.57 -4.04
CA GLY A 418 10.17 -19.36 -3.90
C GLY A 418 11.17 -19.40 -2.75
N ALA A 419 12.23 -18.63 -2.89
CA ALA A 419 13.21 -18.42 -1.84
C ALA A 419 13.78 -17.01 -1.93
N ARG A 420 14.02 -16.41 -0.76
CA ARG A 420 14.77 -15.16 -0.61
C ARG A 420 15.93 -15.37 0.35
N VAL A 421 17.06 -14.75 0.03
CA VAL A 421 18.20 -14.61 0.92
C VAL A 421 18.42 -13.13 1.24
N ASP A 422 18.62 -12.84 2.51
CA ASP A 422 18.85 -11.49 3.05
C ASP A 422 20.18 -11.48 3.80
N TYR A 423 21.01 -10.47 3.54
CA TYR A 423 22.31 -10.27 4.17
C TYR A 423 22.59 -8.79 4.43
N GLY A 424 22.84 -8.40 5.69
CA GLY A 424 23.42 -7.08 5.99
C GLY A 424 23.29 -6.62 7.44
N GLY A 425 24.41 -6.24 8.07
CA GLY A 425 24.53 -5.94 9.50
C GLY A 425 24.71 -7.17 10.40
N ASN A 426 24.90 -6.97 11.71
CA ASN A 426 25.04 -8.05 12.70
C ASN A 426 23.74 -8.88 12.81
N ASN A 427 23.86 -10.21 12.84
CA ASN A 427 22.75 -11.19 12.99
C ASN A 427 21.66 -11.19 11.90
N ALA A 428 21.90 -10.51 10.78
CA ALA A 428 20.88 -10.23 9.78
C ALA A 428 20.82 -11.21 8.59
N LYS A 429 21.56 -12.31 8.63
CA LYS A 429 21.45 -13.37 7.60
C LYS A 429 20.14 -14.11 7.75
N ASN A 430 19.30 -14.11 6.72
CA ASN A 430 18.07 -14.89 6.73
C ASN A 430 17.82 -15.58 5.39
N MET A 431 17.09 -16.71 5.45
CA MET A 431 16.54 -17.38 4.28
C MET A 431 15.05 -17.59 4.51
N SER A 432 14.25 -17.17 3.54
CA SER A 432 12.79 -17.26 3.58
C SER A 432 12.29 -18.13 2.42
N PRO A 433 12.04 -19.44 2.62
CA PRO A 433 11.40 -20.28 1.61
C PRO A 433 9.87 -20.14 1.58
N ARG A 434 9.29 -20.44 0.42
CA ARG A 434 7.85 -20.57 0.17
C ARG A 434 7.56 -21.74 -0.75
N LEU A 435 6.49 -22.45 -0.44
CA LEU A 435 5.86 -23.47 -1.27
C LEU A 435 4.35 -23.25 -1.24
N ALA A 436 3.70 -23.22 -2.39
CA ALA A 436 2.25 -23.27 -2.47
C ALA A 436 1.79 -24.18 -3.61
N LEU A 437 0.73 -24.94 -3.36
CA LEU A 437 0.01 -25.75 -4.34
C LEU A 437 -1.35 -25.11 -4.59
N ILE A 438 -1.68 -24.85 -5.84
CA ILE A 438 -2.91 -24.20 -6.28
C ILE A 438 -3.68 -25.19 -7.14
N TYR A 439 -4.91 -25.46 -6.73
CA TYR A 439 -5.88 -26.27 -7.46
C TYR A 439 -7.10 -25.43 -7.83
N SER A 440 -7.30 -25.23 -9.14
CA SER A 440 -8.40 -24.47 -9.73
C SER A 440 -9.30 -25.43 -10.51
N PRO A 441 -10.23 -26.17 -9.85
CA PRO A 441 -11.10 -27.15 -10.52
C PRO A 441 -11.96 -26.54 -11.64
N ASN A 442 -12.25 -25.25 -11.55
CA ASN A 442 -12.97 -24.46 -12.53
C ASN A 442 -12.60 -22.97 -12.37
N GLU A 443 -13.09 -22.10 -13.25
CA GLU A 443 -12.81 -20.65 -13.23
C GLU A 443 -13.39 -19.92 -12.00
N GLN A 444 -14.32 -20.53 -11.29
CA GLN A 444 -14.99 -19.93 -10.14
C GLN A 444 -14.34 -20.27 -8.80
N THR A 445 -13.48 -21.29 -8.73
CA THR A 445 -13.02 -21.84 -7.45
C THR A 445 -11.52 -22.08 -7.47
N ASP A 446 -10.83 -21.55 -6.46
CA ASP A 446 -9.41 -21.79 -6.21
C ASP A 446 -9.23 -22.36 -4.81
N ILE A 447 -8.47 -23.45 -4.71
CA ILE A 447 -8.05 -24.07 -3.45
C ILE A 447 -6.53 -24.00 -3.38
N LYS A 448 -6.01 -23.42 -2.32
CA LYS A 448 -4.58 -23.12 -2.17
C LYS A 448 -4.08 -23.69 -0.86
N ALA A 449 -3.06 -24.53 -0.91
CA ALA A 449 -2.34 -24.99 0.28
C ALA A 449 -0.92 -24.42 0.23
N SER A 450 -0.46 -23.75 1.29
CA SER A 450 0.85 -23.10 1.29
C SER A 450 1.60 -23.25 2.61
N TYR A 451 2.92 -23.20 2.51
CA TYR A 451 3.86 -23.09 3.61
C TYR A 451 4.86 -21.97 3.30
N SER A 452 4.99 -21.00 4.19
CA SER A 452 5.90 -19.86 4.03
C SER A 452 6.53 -19.47 5.35
N THR A 453 7.75 -18.92 5.30
CA THR A 453 8.39 -18.33 6.48
C THR A 453 8.58 -16.82 6.32
N ALA A 454 8.61 -16.13 7.44
CA ALA A 454 8.97 -14.72 7.51
C ALA A 454 9.88 -14.43 8.71
N PHE A 455 10.51 -13.26 8.66
CA PHE A 455 11.37 -12.78 9.72
C PHE A 455 11.18 -11.28 9.94
N ARG A 456 11.44 -10.86 11.18
CA ARG A 456 11.52 -9.45 11.56
C ARG A 456 12.82 -9.24 12.29
N ARG A 457 13.61 -8.30 11.80
CA ARG A 457 14.80 -7.81 12.47
C ARG A 457 14.38 -6.85 13.58
N PRO A 458 15.09 -6.84 14.70
CA PRO A 458 14.91 -5.79 15.69
C PRO A 458 15.23 -4.43 15.05
N ASN A 459 14.40 -3.43 15.31
CA ASN A 459 14.60 -2.06 14.85
C ASN A 459 15.70 -1.36 15.68
N ALA A 460 16.06 -0.12 15.35
CA ALA A 460 17.14 0.57 16.05
C ALA A 460 16.79 0.84 17.53
N TYR A 461 15.53 1.20 17.78
CA TYR A 461 15.01 1.43 19.13
C TYR A 461 15.16 0.19 20.03
N GLU A 462 14.68 -0.98 19.60
CA GLU A 462 14.74 -2.25 20.36
C GLU A 462 16.18 -2.71 20.67
N LYS A 463 17.16 -2.33 19.84
CA LYS A 463 18.56 -2.75 20.00
C LYS A 463 19.36 -1.80 20.87
N TYR A 464 19.17 -0.51 20.67
CA TYR A 464 20.12 0.50 21.11
C TYR A 464 19.52 1.52 22.07
N TYR A 465 18.19 1.73 22.05
CA TYR A 465 17.55 2.66 22.97
C TYR A 465 17.58 2.10 24.39
N GLY A 466 17.87 2.98 25.35
CA GLY A 466 17.77 2.72 26.77
C GLY A 466 17.58 4.03 27.52
N ASP A 467 16.66 4.03 28.48
CA ASP A 467 16.42 5.20 29.34
C ASP A 467 16.91 4.98 30.78
N GLY A 468 17.36 3.75 31.12
CA GLY A 468 17.79 3.40 32.47
C GLY A 468 16.67 3.38 33.51
N ILE A 469 15.42 3.57 33.10
CA ILE A 469 14.22 3.62 33.95
C ILE A 469 13.27 2.48 33.59
N THR A 470 12.78 2.47 32.35
CA THR A 470 11.78 1.52 31.85
C THR A 470 12.37 0.45 30.94
N GLN A 471 13.53 0.72 30.31
CA GLN A 471 14.13 -0.16 29.31
C GLN A 471 15.66 -0.11 29.27
N LEU A 472 16.26 -1.26 28.93
CA LEU A 472 17.71 -1.45 28.78
C LEU A 472 18.03 -1.83 27.33
N PRO A 473 19.14 -1.31 26.76
CA PRO A 473 19.54 -1.63 25.40
C PRO A 473 20.04 -3.07 25.30
N ASN A 474 19.73 -3.75 24.19
CA ASN A 474 20.18 -5.12 23.92
C ASN A 474 20.70 -5.27 22.48
N PRO A 475 21.96 -4.90 22.19
CA PRO A 475 22.52 -5.00 20.83
C PRO A 475 22.56 -6.42 20.25
N ASP A 476 22.45 -7.43 21.11
CA ASP A 476 22.50 -8.86 20.79
C ASP A 476 21.11 -9.48 20.53
N VAL A 477 20.02 -8.69 20.65
CA VAL A 477 18.68 -9.20 20.34
C VAL A 477 18.66 -9.75 18.91
N ASN A 478 18.11 -10.95 18.77
CA ASN A 478 18.05 -11.67 17.50
C ASN A 478 16.73 -11.40 16.78
N LYS A 479 16.74 -11.66 15.47
CA LYS A 479 15.53 -11.62 14.65
C LYS A 479 14.46 -12.61 15.14
N GLU A 480 13.22 -12.17 15.04
CA GLU A 480 12.05 -13.01 15.18
C GLU A 480 11.84 -13.81 13.88
N ARG A 481 11.21 -14.98 13.99
CA ARG A 481 10.84 -15.82 12.85
C ARG A 481 9.45 -16.40 13.05
N ILE A 482 8.73 -16.56 11.95
CA ILE A 482 7.47 -17.29 11.89
C ILE A 482 7.47 -18.21 10.68
N ALA A 483 6.77 -19.33 10.81
CA ALA A 483 6.38 -20.18 9.71
C ALA A 483 4.86 -20.34 9.80
N ALA A 484 4.18 -20.32 8.66
CA ALA A 484 2.75 -20.56 8.63
C ALA A 484 2.42 -21.61 7.57
N THR A 485 1.49 -22.49 7.90
CA THR A 485 0.82 -23.38 6.94
C THR A 485 -0.61 -22.90 6.75
N GLU A 486 -1.04 -22.69 5.51
CA GLU A 486 -2.36 -22.12 5.21
C GLU A 486 -3.12 -22.92 4.16
N LEU A 487 -4.40 -23.13 4.40
CA LEU A 487 -5.37 -23.61 3.42
C LEU A 487 -6.38 -22.50 3.14
N VAL A 488 -6.43 -22.05 1.89
CA VAL A 488 -7.34 -21.01 1.42
C VAL A 488 -8.30 -21.60 0.39
N VAL A 489 -9.58 -21.29 0.55
CA VAL A 489 -10.61 -21.56 -0.46
C VAL A 489 -11.22 -20.24 -0.89
N GLU A 490 -11.12 -19.94 -2.17
CA GLU A 490 -11.77 -18.80 -2.80
C GLU A 490 -12.83 -19.30 -3.78
N HIS A 491 -14.04 -18.79 -3.64
CA HIS A 491 -15.16 -19.13 -4.52
C HIS A 491 -15.85 -17.87 -5.01
N ARG A 492 -16.03 -17.74 -6.33
CA ARG A 492 -16.61 -16.60 -7.02
C ARG A 492 -17.87 -17.07 -7.75
N PRO A 493 -19.02 -17.16 -7.07
CA PRO A 493 -20.25 -17.66 -7.69
C PRO A 493 -20.73 -16.78 -8.86
N ASN A 494 -20.33 -15.50 -8.89
CA ASN A 494 -20.58 -14.56 -9.97
C ASN A 494 -19.53 -13.43 -9.94
N ILE A 495 -19.60 -12.51 -10.91
CA ILE A 495 -18.64 -11.39 -11.04
C ILE A 495 -18.69 -10.35 -9.91
N THR A 496 -19.74 -10.33 -9.09
CA THR A 496 -19.95 -9.34 -8.01
C THR A 496 -19.79 -9.93 -6.61
N SER A 497 -19.57 -11.24 -6.49
CA SER A 497 -19.57 -11.94 -5.20
C SER A 497 -18.34 -12.82 -5.08
N LYS A 498 -17.69 -12.74 -3.92
CA LYS A 498 -16.54 -13.57 -3.57
C LYS A 498 -16.69 -14.09 -2.14
N TRP A 499 -16.50 -15.39 -1.96
CA TRP A 499 -16.37 -16.02 -0.66
C TRP A 499 -14.92 -16.43 -0.45
N LEU A 500 -14.35 -16.05 0.68
CA LEU A 500 -12.97 -16.33 1.04
C LEU A 500 -12.92 -16.97 2.43
N SER A 501 -12.37 -18.17 2.50
CA SER A 501 -12.15 -18.91 3.74
C SER A 501 -10.67 -19.24 3.86
N SER A 502 -10.10 -19.05 5.05
CA SER A 502 -8.69 -19.34 5.34
C SER A 502 -8.58 -20.07 6.67
N LEU A 503 -7.83 -21.16 6.69
CA LEU A 503 -7.41 -21.88 7.88
C LEU A 503 -5.88 -21.85 7.94
N TYR A 504 -5.31 -21.42 9.06
CA TYR A 504 -3.87 -21.26 9.21
C TYR A 504 -3.37 -21.82 10.55
N TYR A 505 -2.11 -22.27 10.57
CA TYR A 505 -1.37 -22.71 11.74
C TYR A 505 0.03 -22.10 11.74
#